data_AF-A0A9D5CXD9-F1
#
_entry.id   AF-A0A9D5CXD9-F1
#
_cell.length_a   1.000
_cell.length_b   1.000
_cell.length_c   1.000
_cell.angle_alpha   90.00
_cell.angle_beta   90.00
_cell.angle_gamma   90.00
#
_symmetry.space_group_name_H-M   'P 1'
#
loop_
_entity.id
_entity.type
_entity.pdbx_description
1 polymer ?
#
loop_
_entity_poly.entity_id
_entity_poly.type
_entity_poly.pdbx_seq_one_letter_code
_entity_poly.pdbx_strand_id
1 'polypeptide(L)'
;MQFHARLVRSITSFSSASTPTATATTLQEIAATRKGLAKVVLKKGKTQIFRDGSPMVYSGAVDRIIGKPPPKTGDIVLVADGLEKPIGWGLYNSVSMFCVRLMQLEEEATRDLNCALDMEKLLESRFDAALELRRSVGLPSADTNVYRLINSEGDRLSGLIIDVFGDVAVVASSAAWVEQYKSEIEFHIGRIKDVKHIKWRPSIDILKEEGLEISHQIDSDSSVLSEVKVMENGICYNVSLEGQKTGFYADQRENRHLISLISKGQKVLDICCYSGGFALNAVKGGADYVIGIDSSSPALELAKENILLNNLDPAKISFLRKDATEFMKEAASRHEVWDLVILDPPKLAPRRKVLQNASGMYRNLNSLAMKITKRGGLLMTCSCSGAITQSGMFLRILQGAASMAGRKITILRRGGAGCDHPIDPSYPEAKMIAVLRV
;
A
#
# COMPACT_ATOMS: atom_id res chain seq x y z
N MET A 1 -67.78 1.83 6.21
CA MET A 1 -68.82 1.42 5.24
C MET A 1 -68.13 0.65 4.13
N GLN A 2 -68.69 -0.50 3.79
CA GLN A 2 -68.06 -1.67 3.19
C GLN A 2 -68.46 -1.78 1.70
N PHE A 3 -67.66 -2.54 0.92
CA PHE A 3 -67.95 -3.08 -0.43
C PHE A 3 -67.81 -2.10 -1.62
N HIS A 4 -67.35 -2.49 -2.83
CA HIS A 4 -67.05 -3.81 -3.41
C HIS A 4 -66.09 -3.67 -4.62
N ALA A 5 -65.34 -4.72 -4.89
CA ALA A 5 -64.50 -4.90 -6.08
C ALA A 5 -65.32 -5.36 -7.30
N ARG A 6 -64.84 -5.01 -8.52
CA ARG A 6 -64.79 -5.81 -9.77
C ARG A 6 -64.81 -4.91 -11.01
N LEU A 7 -63.77 -4.93 -11.85
CA LEU A 7 -63.79 -5.62 -13.14
C LEU A 7 -62.40 -5.59 -13.80
N VAL A 8 -62.16 -6.61 -14.62
CA VAL A 8 -60.91 -7.06 -15.19
C VAL A 8 -60.93 -6.85 -16.71
N ARG A 9 -59.74 -6.64 -17.29
CA ARG A 9 -59.33 -6.80 -18.72
C ARG A 9 -59.76 -5.72 -19.73
N SER A 10 -58.78 -4.92 -20.13
CA SER A 10 -58.53 -4.60 -21.54
C SER A 10 -57.02 -4.67 -21.77
N ILE A 11 -56.58 -5.69 -22.50
CA ILE A 11 -55.20 -5.83 -23.00
C ILE A 11 -55.21 -5.21 -24.39
N THR A 12 -54.62 -4.03 -24.53
CA THR A 12 -54.21 -3.49 -25.83
C THR A 12 -52.71 -3.67 -25.97
N SER A 13 -52.33 -4.56 -26.89
CA SER A 13 -50.98 -4.86 -27.31
C SER A 13 -50.31 -3.63 -27.92
N PHE A 14 -49.38 -3.01 -27.19
CA PHE A 14 -48.37 -2.14 -27.79
C PHE A 14 -47.19 -3.02 -28.19
N SER A 15 -47.09 -3.25 -29.50
CA SER A 15 -45.88 -3.75 -30.16
C SER A 15 -44.76 -2.73 -29.98
N SER A 16 -43.96 -2.88 -28.93
CA SER A 16 -42.68 -2.17 -28.83
C SER A 16 -41.71 -2.81 -29.82
N ALA A 17 -41.45 -2.10 -30.92
CA ALA A 17 -40.36 -2.41 -31.83
C ALA A 17 -39.07 -2.56 -31.02
N SER A 18 -38.49 -3.75 -31.07
CA SER A 18 -37.16 -4.02 -30.54
C SER A 18 -36.15 -3.19 -31.31
N THR A 19 -35.64 -2.13 -30.68
CA THR A 19 -34.35 -1.55 -31.05
C THR A 19 -33.32 -2.69 -31.10
N PRO A 20 -32.50 -2.79 -32.15
CA PRO A 20 -31.44 -3.78 -32.17
C PRO A 20 -30.49 -3.45 -31.01
N THR A 21 -30.43 -4.34 -30.01
CA THR A 21 -29.32 -4.39 -29.06
C THR A 21 -28.06 -4.53 -29.89
N ALA A 22 -27.28 -3.45 -30.00
CA ALA A 22 -25.91 -3.54 -30.48
C ALA A 22 -25.23 -4.66 -29.69
N THR A 23 -24.88 -5.75 -30.37
CA THR A 23 -24.13 -6.86 -29.77
C THR A 23 -22.85 -6.27 -29.22
N ALA A 24 -22.73 -6.22 -27.88
CA ALA A 24 -21.54 -5.72 -27.21
C ALA A 24 -20.32 -6.51 -27.71
N THR A 25 -19.34 -5.82 -28.29
CA THR A 25 -18.15 -6.47 -28.85
C THR A 25 -17.39 -7.18 -27.75
N THR A 26 -17.21 -8.50 -27.87
CA THR A 26 -16.57 -9.31 -26.82
C THR A 26 -15.05 -9.18 -26.88
N LEU A 27 -14.36 -9.43 -25.76
CA LEU A 27 -12.88 -9.45 -25.76
C LEU A 27 -12.33 -10.49 -26.76
N GLN A 28 -13.07 -11.57 -27.00
CA GLN A 28 -12.76 -12.58 -28.00
C GLN A 28 -12.80 -12.03 -29.44
N GLU A 29 -13.76 -11.16 -29.75
CA GLU A 29 -13.86 -10.50 -31.07
C GLU A 29 -12.73 -9.47 -31.27
N ILE A 30 -12.41 -8.69 -30.24
CA ILE A 30 -11.28 -7.75 -30.28
C ILE A 30 -9.97 -8.53 -30.50
N ALA A 31 -9.77 -9.61 -29.75
CA ALA A 31 -8.59 -10.47 -29.89
C ALA A 31 -8.48 -11.12 -31.28
N ALA A 32 -9.60 -11.47 -31.92
CA ALA A 32 -9.60 -12.07 -33.26
C ALA A 32 -8.99 -11.16 -34.33
N THR A 33 -8.98 -9.84 -34.11
CA THR A 33 -8.33 -8.87 -35.01
C THR A 33 -6.80 -8.83 -34.86
N ARG A 34 -6.25 -9.41 -33.78
CA ARG A 34 -4.82 -9.44 -33.49
C ARG A 34 -4.22 -10.80 -33.80
N LYS A 35 -3.35 -10.86 -34.81
CA LYS A 35 -2.62 -12.08 -35.15
C LYS A 35 -1.63 -12.45 -34.03
N GLY A 36 -1.64 -13.72 -33.63
CA GLY A 36 -0.63 -14.29 -32.74
C GLY A 36 -0.83 -14.06 -31.24
N LEU A 37 -1.98 -13.53 -30.81
CA LEU A 37 -2.25 -13.32 -29.38
C LEU A 37 -2.37 -14.66 -28.64
N ALA A 38 -1.46 -14.90 -27.69
CA ALA A 38 -1.46 -16.10 -26.90
C ALA A 38 -2.54 -16.07 -25.81
N LYS A 39 -2.95 -17.26 -25.36
CA LYS A 39 -3.99 -17.49 -24.35
C LYS A 39 -3.44 -18.38 -23.24
N VAL A 40 -3.56 -17.91 -22.00
CA VAL A 40 -3.29 -18.67 -20.79
C VAL A 40 -4.61 -19.26 -20.30
N VAL A 41 -4.72 -20.58 -20.36
CA VAL A 41 -5.93 -21.31 -19.97
C VAL A 41 -5.80 -21.76 -18.51
N LEU A 42 -6.80 -21.42 -17.70
CA LEU A 42 -6.84 -21.74 -16.28
C LEU A 42 -7.33 -23.16 -16.01
N LYS A 43 -6.84 -23.77 -14.93
CA LYS A 43 -7.33 -25.05 -14.43
C LYS A 43 -8.82 -24.96 -14.08
N LYS A 44 -9.54 -26.06 -14.29
CA LYS A 44 -10.95 -26.20 -13.90
C LYS A 44 -11.11 -25.87 -12.40
N GLY A 45 -12.09 -25.00 -12.09
CA GLY A 45 -12.37 -24.55 -10.72
C GLY A 45 -11.45 -23.45 -10.18
N LYS A 46 -10.47 -22.96 -10.97
CA LYS A 46 -9.59 -21.84 -10.59
C LYS A 46 -9.97 -20.50 -11.21
N THR A 47 -10.96 -20.46 -12.09
CA THR A 47 -11.39 -19.25 -12.81
C THR A 47 -12.04 -18.20 -11.89
N GLN A 48 -12.88 -18.64 -10.94
CA GLN A 48 -13.75 -17.72 -10.20
C GLN A 48 -12.98 -16.66 -9.41
N ILE A 49 -11.88 -17.04 -8.76
CA ILE A 49 -11.05 -16.10 -7.98
C ILE A 49 -10.52 -14.92 -8.82
N PHE A 50 -10.29 -15.11 -10.11
CA PHE A 50 -9.81 -14.06 -11.02
C PHE A 50 -10.95 -13.24 -11.61
N ARG A 51 -12.11 -13.86 -11.88
CA ARG A 51 -13.35 -13.13 -12.20
C ARG A 51 -13.80 -12.24 -11.05
N ASP A 52 -13.56 -12.68 -9.82
CA ASP A 52 -13.85 -11.91 -8.61
C ASP A 52 -12.85 -10.77 -8.38
N GLY A 53 -11.83 -10.60 -9.25
CA GLY A 53 -10.94 -9.44 -9.25
C GLY A 53 -9.50 -9.70 -8.81
N SER A 54 -9.13 -10.94 -8.44
CA SER A 54 -7.73 -11.21 -8.07
C SER A 54 -6.77 -10.87 -9.23
N PRO A 55 -5.81 -9.95 -9.04
CA PRO A 55 -5.03 -9.39 -10.15
C PRO A 55 -3.87 -10.31 -10.60
N MET A 56 -3.61 -11.42 -9.89
CA MET A 56 -2.36 -12.17 -10.02
C MET A 56 -2.61 -13.66 -10.26
N VAL A 57 -2.55 -14.07 -11.53
CA VAL A 57 -2.65 -15.48 -11.93
C VAL A 57 -1.35 -16.19 -11.58
N TYR A 58 -1.37 -16.93 -10.47
CA TYR A 58 -0.22 -17.73 -10.06
C TYR A 58 -0.02 -18.95 -10.97
N SER A 59 1.24 -19.37 -11.18
CA SER A 59 1.61 -20.47 -12.08
C SER A 59 0.86 -21.77 -11.77
N GLY A 60 0.59 -22.05 -10.50
CA GLY A 60 -0.21 -23.20 -10.06
C GLY A 60 -1.67 -23.21 -10.56
N ALA A 61 -2.22 -22.07 -11.00
CA ALA A 61 -3.57 -21.95 -11.56
C ALA A 61 -3.63 -22.20 -13.07
N VAL A 62 -2.48 -22.22 -13.78
CA VAL A 62 -2.41 -22.39 -15.22
C VAL A 62 -2.47 -23.87 -15.60
N ASP A 63 -3.35 -24.21 -16.54
CA ASP A 63 -3.47 -25.56 -17.13
C ASP A 63 -2.56 -25.70 -18.35
N ARG A 64 -2.71 -24.79 -19.31
CA ARG A 64 -1.95 -24.78 -20.57
C ARG A 64 -1.85 -23.37 -21.15
N ILE A 65 -0.88 -23.19 -22.04
CA ILE A 65 -0.68 -21.96 -22.80
C ILE A 65 -0.86 -22.28 -24.29
N ILE A 66 -1.69 -21.49 -24.98
CA ILE A 66 -2.02 -21.64 -26.39
C ILE A 66 -1.43 -20.43 -27.13
N GLY A 67 -0.50 -20.68 -28.05
CA GLY A 67 0.13 -19.65 -28.87
C GLY A 67 1.32 -20.24 -29.63
N LYS A 68 1.50 -19.84 -30.89
CA LYS A 68 2.66 -20.21 -31.72
C LYS A 68 3.21 -18.95 -32.41
N PRO A 69 4.40 -18.45 -32.02
CA PRO A 69 5.25 -18.94 -30.95
C PRO A 69 4.63 -18.79 -29.55
N PRO A 70 5.12 -19.51 -28.52
CA PRO A 70 4.72 -19.28 -27.14
C PRO A 70 5.02 -17.83 -26.70
N PRO A 71 4.21 -17.26 -25.79
CA PRO A 71 4.44 -15.90 -25.30
C PRO A 71 5.74 -15.81 -24.50
N LYS A 72 6.38 -14.65 -24.56
CA LYS A 72 7.57 -14.27 -23.81
C LYS A 72 7.18 -13.36 -22.65
N THR A 73 8.05 -13.26 -21.65
CA THR A 73 7.86 -12.31 -20.55
C THR A 73 7.67 -10.89 -21.10
N GLY A 74 6.59 -10.24 -20.68
CA GLY A 74 6.19 -8.92 -21.18
C GLY A 74 5.10 -8.94 -22.27
N ASP A 75 4.81 -10.10 -22.85
CA ASP A 75 3.77 -10.19 -23.89
C ASP A 75 2.38 -10.04 -23.28
N ILE A 76 1.51 -9.34 -24.02
CA ILE A 76 0.07 -9.31 -23.75
C ILE A 76 -0.52 -10.68 -24.07
N VAL A 77 -1.26 -11.24 -23.11
CA VAL A 77 -1.97 -12.53 -23.26
C VAL A 77 -3.41 -12.42 -22.80
N LEU A 78 -4.28 -13.23 -23.40
CA LEU A 78 -5.60 -13.49 -22.87
C LEU A 78 -5.51 -14.45 -21.69
N VAL A 79 -6.31 -14.23 -20.66
CA VAL A 79 -6.58 -15.23 -19.62
C VAL A 79 -7.95 -15.80 -19.89
N ALA A 80 -8.06 -17.13 -19.93
CA ALA A 80 -9.30 -17.81 -20.28
C ALA A 80 -9.64 -18.93 -19.29
N ASP A 81 -10.93 -19.26 -19.21
CA ASP A 81 -11.38 -20.42 -18.45
C ASP A 81 -11.07 -21.75 -19.16
N GLY A 82 -11.42 -22.87 -18.53
CA GLY A 82 -11.13 -24.21 -19.07
C GLY A 82 -11.83 -24.53 -20.41
N LEU A 83 -12.86 -23.76 -20.79
CA LEU A 83 -13.53 -23.82 -22.10
C LEU A 83 -12.95 -22.83 -23.11
N GLU A 84 -11.82 -22.21 -22.75
CA GLU A 84 -11.08 -21.22 -23.54
C GLU A 84 -11.83 -19.91 -23.79
N LYS A 85 -12.89 -19.65 -23.02
CA LYS A 85 -13.57 -18.35 -23.03
C LYS A 85 -12.71 -17.33 -22.27
N PRO A 86 -12.37 -16.18 -22.86
CA PRO A 86 -11.65 -15.13 -22.16
C PRO A 86 -12.36 -14.68 -20.88
N ILE A 87 -11.60 -14.30 -19.87
CA ILE A 87 -12.09 -13.64 -18.65
C ILE A 87 -11.42 -12.29 -18.42
N GLY A 88 -10.42 -11.97 -19.25
CA GLY A 88 -9.60 -10.77 -19.15
C GLY A 88 -8.30 -10.93 -19.93
N TRP A 89 -7.44 -9.93 -19.81
CA TRP A 89 -6.12 -9.93 -20.40
C TRP A 89 -5.09 -9.36 -19.43
N GLY A 90 -3.82 -9.69 -19.66
CA GLY A 90 -2.75 -9.24 -18.79
C GLY A 90 -1.38 -9.46 -19.42
N LEU A 91 -0.34 -9.21 -18.63
CA LEU A 91 1.04 -9.37 -19.05
C LEU A 91 1.61 -10.67 -18.52
N TYR A 92 2.16 -11.46 -19.44
CA TYR A 92 2.71 -12.78 -19.16
C TYR A 92 4.14 -12.68 -18.61
N ASN A 93 4.49 -13.56 -17.69
CA ASN A 93 5.85 -13.78 -17.22
C ASN A 93 6.09 -15.29 -17.03
N SER A 94 7.06 -15.86 -17.74
CA SER A 94 7.35 -17.30 -17.67
C SER A 94 8.16 -17.72 -16.44
N VAL A 95 8.82 -16.77 -15.77
CA VAL A 95 9.72 -17.01 -14.63
C VAL A 95 9.00 -16.75 -13.31
N SER A 96 8.18 -15.71 -13.25
CA SER A 96 7.49 -15.29 -12.04
C SER A 96 6.52 -16.35 -11.51
N MET A 97 6.36 -16.40 -10.18
CA MET A 97 5.23 -17.10 -9.57
C MET A 97 3.89 -16.55 -10.08
N PHE A 98 3.82 -15.26 -10.41
CA PHE A 98 2.66 -14.58 -10.98
C PHE A 98 2.74 -14.62 -12.51
N CYS A 99 2.39 -15.77 -13.06
CA CYS A 99 2.48 -16.10 -14.48
C CYS A 99 1.75 -15.10 -15.38
N VAL A 100 0.62 -14.55 -14.93
CA VAL A 100 -0.02 -13.40 -15.58
C VAL A 100 -0.43 -12.38 -14.53
N ARG A 101 -0.03 -11.12 -14.72
CA ARG A 101 -0.61 -9.98 -14.00
C ARG A 101 -1.77 -9.46 -14.83
N LEU A 102 -2.98 -9.64 -14.33
CA LEU A 102 -4.21 -9.20 -14.98
C LEU A 102 -4.28 -7.67 -14.99
N MET A 103 -4.55 -7.11 -16.16
CA MET A 103 -4.61 -5.67 -16.39
C MET A 103 -6.05 -5.18 -16.55
N GLN A 104 -6.89 -6.01 -17.18
CA GLN A 104 -8.30 -5.70 -17.38
C GLN A 104 -9.11 -7.00 -17.47
N LEU A 105 -10.25 -7.04 -16.79
CA LEU A 105 -11.24 -8.12 -16.93
C LEU A 105 -12.07 -7.93 -18.20
N GLU A 106 -12.72 -9.00 -18.68
CA GLU A 106 -13.57 -8.96 -19.88
C GLU A 106 -14.68 -7.88 -19.75
N GLU A 107 -15.29 -7.76 -18.58
CA GLU A 107 -16.35 -6.78 -18.29
C GLU A 107 -15.83 -5.33 -18.24
N GLU A 108 -14.53 -5.15 -18.02
CA GLU A 108 -13.89 -3.83 -18.09
C GLU A 108 -13.50 -3.50 -19.53
N ALA A 109 -12.91 -4.45 -20.25
CA ALA A 109 -12.50 -4.30 -21.64
C ALA A 109 -13.69 -4.01 -22.57
N THR A 110 -14.85 -4.59 -22.27
CA THR A 110 -16.09 -4.38 -23.04
C THR A 110 -16.74 -3.02 -22.75
N ARG A 111 -16.50 -2.42 -21.58
CA ARG A 111 -16.98 -1.07 -21.24
C ARG A 111 -16.08 0.03 -21.78
N ASP A 112 -14.78 -0.23 -21.86
CA ASP A 112 -13.80 0.68 -22.44
C ASP A 112 -12.96 -0.04 -23.49
N LEU A 113 -13.48 -0.04 -24.72
CA LEU A 113 -12.87 -0.67 -25.88
C LEU A 113 -11.54 -0.02 -26.28
N ASN A 114 -11.29 1.23 -25.88
CA ASN A 114 -10.05 1.93 -26.23
C ASN A 114 -8.86 1.32 -25.47
N CYS A 115 -9.06 0.86 -24.24
CA CYS A 115 -8.02 0.23 -23.42
C CYS A 115 -7.88 -1.27 -23.66
N ALA A 116 -8.82 -1.91 -24.36
CA ALA A 116 -8.82 -3.36 -24.54
C ALA A 116 -7.57 -3.83 -25.31
N LEU A 117 -6.74 -4.63 -24.62
CA LEU A 117 -5.44 -5.12 -25.12
C LEU A 117 -4.44 -3.98 -25.46
N ASP A 118 -4.63 -2.77 -24.94
CA ASP A 118 -3.80 -1.61 -25.25
C ASP A 118 -3.19 -1.08 -23.94
N MET A 119 -1.94 -1.46 -23.67
CA MET A 119 -1.27 -1.11 -22.41
C MET A 119 -1.01 0.39 -22.28
N GLU A 120 -0.70 1.10 -23.37
CA GLU A 120 -0.40 2.54 -23.32
C GLU A 120 -1.64 3.32 -22.93
N LYS A 121 -2.78 3.05 -23.57
CA LYS A 121 -4.06 3.70 -23.22
C LYS A 121 -4.57 3.27 -21.85
N LEU A 122 -4.37 2.00 -21.48
CA LEU A 122 -4.74 1.55 -20.13
C LEU A 122 -3.89 2.27 -19.07
N LEU A 123 -2.59 2.44 -19.29
CA LEU A 123 -1.73 3.21 -18.40
C LEU A 123 -2.22 4.65 -18.27
N GLU A 124 -2.51 5.33 -19.37
CA GLU A 124 -3.10 6.68 -19.33
C GLU A 124 -4.36 6.73 -18.47
N SER A 125 -5.32 5.85 -18.75
CA SER A 125 -6.59 5.75 -18.00
C SER A 125 -6.38 5.49 -16.51
N ARG A 126 -5.46 4.58 -16.14
CA ARG A 126 -5.18 4.23 -14.74
C ARG A 126 -4.41 5.33 -14.01
N PHE A 127 -3.52 6.06 -14.68
CA PHE A 127 -2.86 7.24 -14.13
C PHE A 127 -3.86 8.35 -13.85
N ASP A 128 -4.77 8.64 -14.79
CA ASP A 128 -5.82 9.63 -14.61
C ASP A 128 -6.75 9.27 -13.45
N ALA A 129 -7.17 8.00 -13.36
CA ALA A 129 -7.96 7.51 -12.24
C ALA A 129 -7.22 7.60 -10.89
N ALA A 130 -5.93 7.29 -10.86
CA ALA A 130 -5.12 7.39 -9.66
C ALA A 130 -4.96 8.86 -9.20
N LEU A 131 -4.74 9.79 -10.13
CA LEU A 131 -4.69 11.23 -9.87
C LEU A 131 -6.04 11.74 -9.35
N GLU A 132 -7.14 11.35 -9.97
CA GLU A 132 -8.50 11.71 -9.54
C GLU A 132 -8.77 11.19 -8.12
N LEU A 133 -8.42 9.94 -7.83
CA LEU A 133 -8.54 9.36 -6.50
C LEU A 133 -7.80 10.21 -5.46
N ARG A 134 -6.53 10.57 -5.72
CA ARG A 134 -5.73 11.38 -4.77
C ARG A 134 -6.34 12.77 -4.56
N ARG A 135 -6.82 13.41 -5.63
CA ARG A 135 -7.55 14.69 -5.53
C ARG A 135 -8.81 14.56 -4.69
N SER A 136 -9.58 13.48 -4.88
CA SER A 136 -10.85 13.25 -4.15
C SER A 136 -10.64 13.09 -2.64
N VAL A 137 -9.46 12.61 -2.22
CA VAL A 137 -9.07 12.48 -0.81
C VAL A 137 -8.25 13.68 -0.30
N GLY A 138 -8.16 14.76 -1.09
CA GLY A 138 -7.55 16.03 -0.70
C GLY A 138 -6.02 16.09 -0.86
N LEU A 139 -5.44 15.35 -1.81
CA LEU A 139 -3.99 15.30 -2.05
C LEU A 139 -3.62 15.71 -3.49
N PRO A 140 -2.55 16.51 -3.68
CA PRO A 140 -1.88 17.31 -2.64
C PRO A 140 -2.80 18.42 -2.10
N SER A 141 -2.43 19.00 -0.97
CA SER A 141 -3.09 20.18 -0.38
C SER A 141 -2.06 21.23 0.03
N ALA A 142 -2.53 22.40 0.49
CA ALA A 142 -1.66 23.46 0.99
C ALA A 142 -0.76 22.99 2.15
N ASP A 143 -1.22 22.00 2.94
CA ASP A 143 -0.52 21.49 4.11
C ASP A 143 0.12 20.10 3.89
N THR A 144 -0.08 19.48 2.71
CA THR A 144 0.46 18.15 2.40
C THR A 144 0.89 18.03 0.94
N ASN A 145 2.19 17.85 0.69
CA ASN A 145 2.77 17.60 -0.63
C ASN A 145 3.58 16.28 -0.72
N VAL A 146 3.45 15.41 0.29
CA VAL A 146 3.95 14.03 0.26
C VAL A 146 2.79 13.04 0.30
N TYR A 147 2.72 12.16 -0.70
CA TYR A 147 1.66 11.16 -0.81
C TYR A 147 2.05 10.03 -1.77
N ARG A 148 1.32 8.92 -1.69
CA ARG A 148 1.40 7.85 -2.67
C ARG A 148 0.48 8.15 -3.85
N LEU A 149 1.03 8.23 -5.06
CA LEU A 149 0.24 8.39 -6.29
C LEU A 149 -0.26 7.05 -6.84
N ILE A 150 0.57 6.01 -6.85
CA ILE A 150 0.18 4.67 -7.34
C ILE A 150 0.58 3.64 -6.28
N ASN A 151 -0.36 2.78 -5.91
CA ASN A 151 -0.22 1.74 -4.90
C ASN A 151 -0.47 0.34 -5.46
N SER A 152 0.28 -0.03 -6.50
CA SER A 152 0.33 -1.39 -7.04
C SER A 152 -1.08 -1.93 -7.38
N GLU A 153 -1.47 -3.07 -6.81
CA GLU A 153 -2.77 -3.71 -7.01
C GLU A 153 -3.94 -2.79 -6.60
N GLY A 154 -3.74 -1.92 -5.60
CA GLY A 154 -4.76 -0.97 -5.16
C GLY A 154 -5.20 0.03 -6.23
N ASP A 155 -4.30 0.31 -7.17
CA ASP A 155 -4.56 1.14 -8.36
C ASP A 155 -4.56 0.31 -9.66
N ARG A 156 -4.64 -1.03 -9.52
CA ARG A 156 -4.70 -2.00 -10.61
C ARG A 156 -3.50 -1.94 -11.56
N LEU A 157 -2.34 -1.56 -11.04
CA LEU A 157 -1.05 -1.54 -11.73
C LEU A 157 -0.06 -2.40 -10.93
N SER A 158 -0.37 -3.69 -10.83
CA SER A 158 0.35 -4.66 -9.99
C SER A 158 1.87 -4.63 -10.23
N GLY A 159 2.63 -4.28 -9.20
CA GLY A 159 4.08 -4.16 -9.23
C GLY A 159 4.63 -2.74 -9.39
N LEU A 160 3.78 -1.74 -9.67
CA LEU A 160 4.14 -0.33 -9.79
C LEU A 160 3.74 0.45 -8.53
N ILE A 161 4.71 1.07 -7.88
CA ILE A 161 4.48 2.05 -6.82
C ILE A 161 5.08 3.39 -7.24
N ILE A 162 4.35 4.48 -7.01
CA ILE A 162 4.85 5.85 -7.21
C ILE A 162 4.52 6.66 -5.97
N ASP A 163 5.54 7.16 -5.30
CA ASP A 163 5.39 8.15 -4.22
C ASP A 163 5.83 9.53 -4.74
N VAL A 164 5.06 10.57 -4.41
CA VAL A 164 5.35 11.97 -4.76
C VAL A 164 5.84 12.69 -3.51
N PHE A 165 7.02 13.29 -3.59
CA PHE A 165 7.71 14.03 -2.55
C PHE A 165 8.00 15.45 -3.04
N GLY A 166 7.06 16.37 -2.84
CA GLY A 166 7.19 17.73 -3.37
C GLY A 166 7.26 17.71 -4.90
N ASP A 167 8.40 18.10 -5.48
CA ASP A 167 8.65 18.09 -6.92
C ASP A 167 9.39 16.85 -7.43
N VAL A 168 9.56 15.82 -6.60
CA VAL A 168 10.19 14.56 -6.96
C VAL A 168 9.18 13.40 -6.93
N ALA A 169 9.12 12.61 -7.99
CA ALA A 169 8.42 11.33 -8.00
C ALA A 169 9.42 10.17 -7.84
N VAL A 170 9.21 9.32 -6.85
CA VAL A 170 10.01 8.10 -6.62
C VAL A 170 9.21 6.91 -7.09
N VAL A 171 9.72 6.22 -8.11
CA VAL A 171 9.09 5.03 -8.69
C VAL A 171 9.75 3.78 -8.12
N ALA A 172 8.97 2.90 -7.51
CA ALA A 172 9.43 1.58 -7.10
C ALA A 172 8.79 0.52 -8.00
N SER A 173 9.64 -0.12 -8.80
CA SER A 173 9.27 -1.21 -9.70
C SER A 173 9.53 -2.57 -9.05
N SER A 174 8.59 -3.49 -9.19
CA SER A 174 8.67 -4.84 -8.64
C SER A 174 8.08 -5.92 -9.57
N ALA A 175 7.81 -5.57 -10.82
CA ALA A 175 7.32 -6.49 -11.85
C ALA A 175 8.01 -6.22 -13.19
N ALA A 176 8.24 -7.27 -13.97
CA ALA A 176 9.02 -7.15 -15.21
C ALA A 176 8.39 -6.17 -16.23
N TRP A 177 7.06 -6.12 -16.29
CA TRP A 177 6.38 -5.20 -17.19
C TRP A 177 6.59 -3.73 -16.84
N VAL A 178 6.80 -3.40 -15.56
CA VAL A 178 7.02 -2.02 -15.14
C VAL A 178 8.33 -1.49 -15.72
N GLU A 179 9.36 -2.33 -15.79
CA GLU A 179 10.63 -2.02 -16.45
C GLU A 179 10.46 -1.93 -17.98
N GLN A 180 9.62 -2.78 -18.58
CA GLN A 180 9.35 -2.76 -20.01
C GLN A 180 8.65 -1.47 -20.46
N TYR A 181 7.73 -0.94 -19.66
CA TYR A 181 6.95 0.27 -19.92
C TYR A 181 7.51 1.51 -19.20
N LYS A 182 8.81 1.50 -18.86
CA LYS A 182 9.45 2.58 -18.09
C LYS A 182 9.28 3.95 -18.75
N SER A 183 9.51 4.05 -20.06
CA SER A 183 9.41 5.31 -20.81
C SER A 183 8.00 5.90 -20.78
N GLU A 184 6.98 5.06 -20.95
CA GLU A 184 5.57 5.44 -20.91
C GLU A 184 5.16 5.89 -19.49
N ILE A 185 5.63 5.17 -18.46
CA ILE A 185 5.41 5.54 -17.06
C ILE A 185 6.05 6.91 -16.76
N GLU A 186 7.29 7.13 -17.17
CA GLU A 186 7.99 8.41 -17.02
C GLU A 186 7.27 9.55 -17.75
N PHE A 187 6.74 9.29 -18.95
CA PHE A 187 5.91 10.24 -19.69
C PHE A 187 4.66 10.66 -18.92
N HIS A 188 3.93 9.70 -18.33
CA HIS A 188 2.74 10.02 -17.52
C HIS A 188 3.08 10.75 -16.23
N ILE A 189 4.20 10.41 -15.57
CA ILE A 189 4.68 11.14 -14.39
C ILE A 189 5.02 12.59 -14.75
N GLY A 190 5.66 12.83 -15.90
CA GLY A 190 6.02 14.17 -16.37
C GLY A 190 4.82 15.09 -16.65
N ARG A 191 3.60 14.54 -16.77
CA ARG A 191 2.35 15.31 -16.92
C ARG A 191 1.77 15.77 -15.58
N ILE A 192 2.30 15.28 -14.45
CA ILE A 192 1.82 15.64 -13.12
C ILE A 192 2.32 17.03 -12.78
N LYS A 193 1.39 17.91 -12.41
CA LYS A 193 1.71 19.27 -11.99
C LYS A 193 2.70 19.24 -10.82
N ASP A 194 3.69 20.13 -10.87
CA ASP A 194 4.72 20.35 -9.85
C ASP A 194 5.82 19.28 -9.76
N VAL A 195 5.68 18.11 -10.39
CA VAL A 195 6.76 17.11 -10.49
C VAL A 195 7.78 17.53 -11.55
N LYS A 196 9.05 17.61 -11.17
CA LYS A 196 10.18 18.00 -12.03
C LYS A 196 11.24 16.91 -12.16
N HIS A 197 11.31 16.02 -11.17
CA HIS A 197 12.35 15.00 -11.09
C HIS A 197 11.72 13.63 -10.90
N ILE A 198 12.28 12.62 -11.56
CA ILE A 198 11.89 11.23 -11.41
C ILE A 198 13.08 10.45 -10.89
N LYS A 199 12.90 9.70 -9.79
CA LYS A 199 13.88 8.76 -9.25
C LYS A 199 13.35 7.35 -9.40
N TRP A 200 13.99 6.53 -10.23
CA TRP A 200 13.66 5.12 -10.37
C TRP A 200 14.42 4.28 -9.33
N ARG A 201 13.70 3.50 -8.50
CA ARG A 201 14.23 2.63 -7.45
C ARG A 201 13.71 1.20 -7.61
N PRO A 202 14.32 0.40 -8.51
CA PRO A 202 13.85 -0.94 -8.77
C PRO A 202 14.07 -1.86 -7.54
N SER A 203 13.10 -2.72 -7.27
CA SER A 203 13.18 -3.74 -6.22
C SER A 203 13.99 -4.94 -6.71
N ILE A 204 15.31 -4.79 -6.75
CA ILE A 204 16.26 -5.73 -7.39
C ILE A 204 15.99 -7.19 -6.99
N ASP A 205 15.81 -7.48 -5.71
CA ASP A 205 15.59 -8.86 -5.25
C ASP A 205 14.26 -9.45 -5.72
N ILE A 206 13.21 -8.63 -5.85
CA ILE A 206 11.91 -9.07 -6.39
C ILE A 206 12.00 -9.23 -7.91
N LEU A 207 12.72 -8.34 -8.60
CA LEU A 207 12.85 -8.39 -10.05
C LEU A 207 13.70 -9.59 -10.52
N LYS A 208 14.63 -10.08 -9.69
CA LYS A 208 15.28 -11.40 -9.90
C LYS A 208 14.27 -12.54 -9.90
N GLU A 209 13.28 -12.53 -9.00
CA GLU A 209 12.18 -13.51 -8.99
C GLU A 209 11.24 -13.36 -10.21
N GLU A 210 11.24 -12.19 -10.86
CA GLU A 210 10.53 -11.94 -12.13
C GLU A 210 11.38 -12.27 -13.37
N GLY A 211 12.60 -12.78 -13.20
CA GLY A 211 13.51 -13.15 -14.29
C GLY A 211 14.30 -11.99 -14.90
N LEU A 212 14.36 -10.83 -14.22
CA LEU A 212 15.16 -9.68 -14.65
C LEU A 212 16.41 -9.53 -13.78
N GLU A 213 17.58 -9.56 -14.42
CA GLU A 213 18.84 -9.17 -13.80
C GLU A 213 19.12 -7.69 -14.07
N ILE A 214 18.73 -6.85 -13.12
CA ILE A 214 19.09 -5.43 -13.15
C ILE A 214 20.45 -5.29 -12.48
N SER A 215 21.46 -4.90 -13.27
CA SER A 215 22.76 -4.53 -12.74
C SER A 215 22.62 -3.24 -11.92
N HIS A 216 23.47 -3.05 -10.91
CA HIS A 216 23.61 -1.77 -10.21
C HIS A 216 24.24 -0.73 -11.15
N GLN A 217 23.59 -0.40 -12.28
CA GLN A 217 23.81 0.89 -12.88
C GLN A 217 23.14 1.87 -11.93
N ILE A 218 23.93 2.32 -10.96
CA ILE A 218 23.75 3.64 -10.38
C ILE A 218 23.77 4.53 -11.62
N ASP A 219 22.60 4.93 -12.10
CA ASP A 219 22.52 6.03 -13.07
C ASP A 219 23.28 7.16 -12.41
N SER A 220 24.51 7.36 -12.88
CA SER A 220 25.47 8.33 -12.37
C SER A 220 25.09 9.72 -12.90
N ASP A 221 23.80 10.02 -12.93
CA ASP A 221 23.32 11.37 -13.11
C ASP A 221 23.54 12.08 -11.78
N SER A 222 24.70 12.74 -11.71
CA SER A 222 25.19 13.57 -10.61
C SER A 222 24.30 14.78 -10.29
N SER A 223 23.11 14.87 -10.90
CA SER A 223 22.11 15.92 -10.71
C SER A 223 20.94 15.52 -9.81
N VAL A 224 20.86 14.24 -9.39
CA VAL A 224 19.71 13.74 -8.63
C VAL A 224 19.83 14.14 -7.15
N LEU A 225 18.87 14.92 -6.67
CA LEU A 225 18.71 15.32 -5.27
C LEU A 225 18.87 14.11 -4.34
N SER A 226 19.76 14.16 -3.36
CA SER A 226 19.90 13.11 -2.34
C SER A 226 18.80 13.18 -1.28
N GLU A 227 18.27 14.38 -1.07
CA GLU A 227 17.26 14.70 -0.07
C GLU A 227 16.24 15.68 -0.64
N VAL A 228 15.00 15.60 -0.16
CA VAL A 228 13.91 16.48 -0.54
C VAL A 228 13.14 16.93 0.68
N LYS A 229 12.79 18.22 0.72
CA LYS A 229 11.92 18.77 1.76
C LYS A 229 10.46 18.60 1.35
N VAL A 230 9.69 17.94 2.20
CA VAL A 230 8.24 17.77 2.03
C VAL A 230 7.49 18.30 3.23
N MET A 231 6.17 18.42 3.10
CA MET A 231 5.26 18.81 4.17
C MET A 231 4.11 17.81 4.24
N GLU A 232 3.76 17.39 5.45
CA GLU A 232 2.61 16.54 5.75
C GLU A 232 1.87 17.11 6.96
N ASN A 233 0.58 17.41 6.79
CA ASN A 233 -0.27 18.00 7.83
C ASN A 233 0.36 19.23 8.51
N GLY A 234 1.03 20.08 7.73
CA GLY A 234 1.69 21.30 8.22
C GLY A 234 2.99 21.07 9.00
N ILE A 235 3.55 19.84 8.95
CA ILE A 235 4.87 19.51 9.49
C ILE A 235 5.82 19.28 8.32
N CYS A 236 6.96 19.95 8.32
CA CYS A 236 8.00 19.79 7.31
C CYS A 236 8.92 18.61 7.65
N TYR A 237 9.35 17.86 6.65
CA TYR A 237 10.28 16.75 6.78
C TYR A 237 11.39 16.85 5.75
N ASN A 238 12.63 16.59 6.16
CA ASN A 238 13.71 16.23 5.27
C ASN A 238 13.63 14.72 4.98
N VAL A 239 13.56 14.36 3.70
CA VAL A 239 13.40 12.97 3.24
C VAL A 239 14.61 12.58 2.42
N SER A 240 15.35 11.58 2.89
CA SER A 240 16.41 10.95 2.10
C SER A 240 15.81 10.03 1.05
N LEU A 241 16.11 10.29 -0.22
CA LEU A 241 15.62 9.46 -1.34
C LEU A 241 16.26 8.07 -1.38
N GLU A 242 17.38 7.88 -0.68
CA GLU A 242 18.04 6.59 -0.47
C GLU A 242 17.56 5.88 0.81
N GLY A 243 16.69 6.53 1.58
CA GLY A 243 16.12 6.01 2.82
C GLY A 243 15.29 4.74 2.65
N GLN A 244 14.84 4.18 3.79
CA GLN A 244 14.02 2.97 3.82
C GLN A 244 12.72 3.13 3.01
N LYS A 245 12.22 2.01 2.45
CA LYS A 245 11.17 2.00 1.43
C LYS A 245 11.57 2.85 0.22
N THR A 246 10.78 3.88 -0.10
CA THR A 246 11.02 4.90 -1.13
C THR A 246 11.67 6.15 -0.56
N GLY A 247 11.79 6.27 0.78
CA GLY A 247 12.38 7.41 1.49
C GLY A 247 11.52 7.90 2.66
N PHE A 248 10.19 7.81 2.54
CA PHE A 248 9.24 8.27 3.55
C PHE A 248 8.04 7.32 3.73
N TYR A 249 7.50 7.26 4.95
CA TYR A 249 6.37 6.40 5.31
C TYR A 249 5.04 7.15 5.18
N ALA A 250 4.61 7.45 3.95
CA ALA A 250 3.35 8.17 3.67
C ALA A 250 2.10 7.42 4.16
N ASP A 251 2.17 6.09 4.25
CA ASP A 251 1.11 5.22 4.78
C ASP A 251 0.72 5.52 6.23
N GLN A 252 1.59 6.17 6.99
CA GLN A 252 1.37 6.50 8.39
C GLN A 252 0.77 7.90 8.61
N ARG A 253 0.46 8.67 7.56
CA ARG A 253 0.00 10.07 7.64
C ARG A 253 -1.17 10.27 8.63
N GLU A 254 -2.24 9.50 8.47
CA GLU A 254 -3.46 9.63 9.27
C GLU A 254 -3.24 9.15 10.71
N ASN A 255 -2.30 8.23 10.92
CA ASN A 255 -1.95 7.74 12.25
C ASN A 255 -1.07 8.76 12.97
N ARG A 256 -0.13 9.39 12.26
CA ARG A 256 0.64 10.54 12.76
C ARG A 256 -0.28 11.70 13.14
N HIS A 257 -1.24 12.02 12.28
CA HIS A 257 -2.24 13.04 12.57
C HIS A 257 -3.06 12.69 13.82
N LEU A 258 -3.50 11.44 13.98
CA LEU A 258 -4.18 10.98 15.20
C LEU A 258 -3.34 11.22 16.45
N ILE A 259 -2.04 10.91 16.41
CA ILE A 259 -1.13 11.18 17.53
C ILE A 259 -1.13 12.67 17.87
N SER A 260 -1.12 13.59 16.90
CA SER A 260 -1.21 15.02 17.20
C SER A 260 -2.50 15.38 17.96
N LEU A 261 -3.64 14.76 17.63
CA LEU A 261 -4.93 15.06 18.27
C LEU A 261 -5.02 14.59 19.73
N ILE A 262 -4.27 13.57 20.11
CA ILE A 262 -4.36 12.93 21.42
C ILE A 262 -3.15 13.22 22.32
N SER A 263 -2.17 14.02 21.88
CA SER A 263 -0.90 14.21 22.62
C SER A 263 -0.89 15.37 23.62
N LYS A 264 -1.91 16.23 23.64
CA LYS A 264 -1.91 17.44 24.47
C LYS A 264 -1.67 17.14 25.96
N GLY A 265 -0.64 17.73 26.54
CA GLY A 265 -0.29 17.59 27.97
C GLY A 265 0.22 16.19 28.36
N GLN A 266 0.69 15.39 27.40
CA GLN A 266 1.16 14.03 27.65
C GLN A 266 2.68 13.94 27.58
N LYS A 267 3.24 13.02 28.38
CA LYS A 267 4.59 12.50 28.19
C LYS A 267 4.54 11.35 27.19
N VAL A 268 5.16 11.53 26.02
CA VAL A 268 5.07 10.61 24.87
C VAL A 268 6.39 9.86 24.64
N LEU A 269 6.29 8.57 24.31
CA LEU A 269 7.41 7.73 23.91
C LEU A 269 7.15 7.15 22.52
N ASP A 270 8.06 7.40 21.58
CA ASP A 270 8.03 6.92 20.20
C ASP A 270 9.13 5.87 19.98
N ILE A 271 8.77 4.59 19.96
CA ILE A 271 9.69 3.46 19.81
C ILE A 271 9.77 3.05 18.34
N CYS A 272 11.01 2.93 17.84
CA CYS A 272 11.34 2.78 16.41
C CYS A 272 10.92 4.03 15.63
N CYS A 273 11.32 5.20 16.15
CA CYS A 273 10.81 6.50 15.68
C CYS A 273 11.31 6.92 14.29
N TYR A 274 12.32 6.25 13.74
CA TYR A 274 12.97 6.60 12.47
C TYR A 274 13.34 8.10 12.43
N SER A 275 12.86 8.86 11.44
CA SER A 275 13.08 10.31 11.29
C SER A 275 12.14 11.18 12.15
N GLY A 276 11.54 10.59 13.20
CA GLY A 276 10.75 11.30 14.21
C GLY A 276 9.30 11.59 13.81
N GLY A 277 8.75 10.88 12.83
CA GLY A 277 7.43 11.17 12.28
C GLY A 277 6.32 11.34 13.33
N PHE A 278 6.17 10.36 14.22
CA PHE A 278 5.18 10.43 15.30
C PHE A 278 5.59 11.42 16.39
N ALA A 279 6.86 11.41 16.80
CA ALA A 279 7.38 12.33 17.80
C ALA A 279 7.11 13.81 17.46
N LEU A 280 7.35 14.23 16.21
CA LEU A 280 7.10 15.60 15.73
C LEU A 280 5.61 15.94 15.76
N ASN A 281 4.74 14.99 15.38
CA ASN A 281 3.28 15.17 15.47
C ASN A 281 2.81 15.29 16.93
N ALA A 282 3.40 14.54 17.85
CA ALA A 282 3.09 14.63 19.27
C ALA A 282 3.43 16.02 19.83
N VAL A 283 4.61 16.56 19.51
CA VAL A 283 5.01 17.93 19.91
C VAL A 283 4.05 18.97 19.31
N LYS A 284 3.75 18.87 18.01
CA LYS A 284 2.80 19.77 17.34
C LYS A 284 1.41 19.71 17.97
N GLY A 285 1.00 18.53 18.45
CA GLY A 285 -0.22 18.27 19.20
C GLY A 285 -0.24 18.78 20.65
N GLY A 286 0.87 19.36 21.13
CA GLY A 286 0.98 19.93 22.45
C GLY A 286 1.42 18.95 23.54
N ALA A 287 2.18 17.90 23.19
CA ALA A 287 2.86 17.08 24.20
C ALA A 287 3.76 17.92 25.12
N ASP A 288 3.81 17.56 26.39
CA ASP A 288 4.69 18.22 27.37
C ASP A 288 6.15 17.85 27.10
N TYR A 289 6.38 16.57 26.80
CA TYR A 289 7.69 16.03 26.49
C TYR A 289 7.62 14.75 25.66
N VAL A 290 8.53 14.60 24.69
CA VAL A 290 8.59 13.47 23.77
C VAL A 290 10.00 12.86 23.75
N ILE A 291 10.09 11.53 23.84
CA ILE A 291 11.33 10.78 23.60
C ILE A 291 11.13 9.88 22.38
N GLY A 292 11.99 9.98 21.38
CA GLY A 292 12.09 9.01 20.29
C GLY A 292 13.28 8.08 20.45
N ILE A 293 13.07 6.78 20.23
CA ILE A 293 14.10 5.73 20.30
C ILE A 293 14.26 5.08 18.93
N ASP A 294 15.48 5.06 18.41
CA ASP A 294 15.83 4.29 17.21
C ASP A 294 17.26 3.74 17.30
N SER A 295 17.56 2.70 16.51
CA SER A 295 18.90 2.12 16.43
C SER A 295 19.79 2.80 15.38
N SER A 296 19.16 3.47 14.42
CA SER A 296 19.80 4.07 13.24
C SER A 296 20.24 5.51 13.50
N SER A 297 21.56 5.75 13.60
CA SER A 297 22.08 7.12 13.72
C SER A 297 21.63 8.02 12.55
N PRO A 298 21.71 7.60 11.27
CA PRO A 298 21.26 8.45 10.17
C PRO A 298 19.78 8.87 10.29
N ALA A 299 18.92 7.98 10.78
CA ALA A 299 17.51 8.32 10.99
C ALA A 299 17.33 9.36 12.11
N LEU A 300 18.09 9.24 13.20
CA LEU A 300 18.03 10.19 14.31
C LEU A 300 18.64 11.55 13.97
N GLU A 301 19.66 11.61 13.09
CA GLU A 301 20.16 12.90 12.59
C GLU A 301 19.09 13.62 11.75
N LEU A 302 18.43 12.92 10.82
CA LEU A 302 17.26 13.46 10.10
C LEU A 302 16.14 13.91 11.07
N ALA A 303 15.91 13.15 12.14
CA ALA A 303 14.91 13.51 13.15
C ALA A 303 15.26 14.82 13.88
N LYS A 304 16.54 15.05 14.17
CA LYS A 304 17.03 16.31 14.77
C LYS A 304 16.93 17.49 13.79
N GLU A 305 17.27 17.28 12.53
CA GLU A 305 17.08 18.29 11.48
C GLU A 305 15.60 18.69 11.36
N ASN A 306 14.69 17.73 11.45
CA ASN A 306 13.26 17.99 11.41
C ASN A 306 12.75 18.82 12.61
N ILE A 307 13.39 18.76 13.78
CA ILE A 307 13.07 19.67 14.91
C ILE A 307 13.33 21.11 14.49
N LEU A 308 14.53 21.37 13.95
CA LEU A 308 14.95 22.70 13.50
C LEU A 308 14.06 23.20 12.36
N LEU A 309 13.75 22.32 11.40
CA LEU A 309 12.91 22.63 10.25
C LEU A 309 11.52 23.12 10.60
N ASN A 310 10.99 22.68 11.75
CA ASN A 310 9.66 23.02 12.24
C ASN A 310 9.68 24.07 13.36
N ASN A 311 10.85 24.64 13.68
CA ASN A 311 11.04 25.57 14.80
C ASN A 311 10.48 25.03 16.12
N LEU A 312 10.62 23.73 16.36
CA LEU A 312 10.15 23.09 17.59
C LEU A 312 11.17 23.32 18.70
N ASP A 313 10.67 23.52 19.92
CA ASP A 313 11.50 23.67 21.12
C ASP A 313 12.29 22.37 21.38
N PRO A 314 13.63 22.38 21.28
CA PRO A 314 14.46 21.19 21.53
C PRO A 314 14.35 20.69 22.98
N ALA A 315 13.87 21.50 23.93
CA ALA A 315 13.65 21.06 25.30
C ALA A 315 12.44 20.10 25.42
N LYS A 316 11.50 20.13 24.46
CA LYS A 316 10.29 19.29 24.47
C LYS A 316 10.45 17.95 23.76
N ILE A 317 11.54 17.73 23.05
CA ILE A 317 11.74 16.52 22.24
C ILE A 317 13.20 16.09 22.27
N SER A 318 13.44 14.81 22.54
CA SER A 318 14.77 14.23 22.48
C SER A 318 14.76 12.90 21.71
N PHE A 319 15.90 12.59 21.11
CA PHE A 319 16.11 11.35 20.37
C PHE A 319 17.30 10.60 20.96
N LEU A 320 17.12 9.32 21.27
CA LEU A 320 18.14 8.46 21.85
C LEU A 320 18.43 7.27 20.94
N ARG A 321 19.71 7.10 20.60
CA ARG A 321 20.17 5.92 19.89
C ARG A 321 20.23 4.73 20.83
N LYS A 322 19.29 3.79 20.71
CA LYS A 322 19.26 2.57 21.53
C LYS A 322 18.44 1.47 20.87
N ASP A 323 18.73 0.21 21.20
CA ASP A 323 17.84 -0.90 20.85
C ASP A 323 16.49 -0.73 21.57
N ALA A 324 15.40 -0.90 20.83
CA ALA A 324 14.05 -0.72 21.33
C ALA A 324 13.72 -1.68 22.48
N THR A 325 14.13 -2.94 22.39
CA THR A 325 13.84 -3.95 23.41
C THR A 325 14.65 -3.70 24.67
N GLU A 326 15.93 -3.34 24.52
CA GLU A 326 16.83 -2.98 25.62
C GLU A 326 16.29 -1.75 26.38
N PHE A 327 15.97 -0.67 25.66
CA PHE A 327 15.41 0.54 26.27
C PHE A 327 14.14 0.23 27.07
N MET A 328 13.17 -0.49 26.48
CA MET A 328 11.92 -0.79 27.17
C MET A 328 12.12 -1.69 28.40
N LYS A 329 13.09 -2.61 28.38
CA LYS A 329 13.41 -3.45 29.55
C LYS A 329 13.99 -2.63 30.70
N GLU A 330 14.91 -1.70 30.40
CA GLU A 330 15.47 -0.81 31.41
C GLU A 330 14.45 0.17 31.97
N ALA A 331 13.64 0.78 31.10
CA ALA A 331 12.57 1.66 31.53
C ALA A 331 11.58 0.90 32.44
N ALA A 332 11.25 -0.35 32.10
CA ALA A 332 10.41 -1.21 32.94
C ALA A 332 11.06 -1.55 34.29
N SER A 333 12.38 -1.79 34.34
CA SER A 333 13.09 -2.08 35.60
C SER A 333 13.22 -0.84 36.50
N ARG A 334 13.30 0.36 35.91
CA ARG A 334 13.29 1.65 36.61
C ARG A 334 11.88 2.15 36.93
N HIS A 335 10.83 1.38 36.59
CA HIS A 335 9.42 1.76 36.74
C HIS A 335 9.07 3.10 36.05
N GLU A 336 9.77 3.44 34.97
CA GLU A 336 9.45 4.59 34.15
C GLU A 336 8.19 4.33 33.33
N VAL A 337 7.32 5.34 33.28
CA VAL A 337 6.07 5.28 32.52
C VAL A 337 5.85 6.53 31.68
N TRP A 338 5.06 6.37 30.63
CA TRP A 338 4.61 7.41 29.71
C TRP A 338 3.09 7.37 29.57
N ASP A 339 2.48 8.53 29.32
CA ASP A 339 1.04 8.63 29.14
C ASP A 339 0.59 8.06 27.78
N LEU A 340 1.45 8.19 26.76
CA LEU A 340 1.27 7.63 25.42
C LEU A 340 2.55 6.98 24.93
N VAL A 341 2.44 5.71 24.52
CA VAL A 341 3.53 4.94 23.92
C VAL A 341 3.15 4.59 22.47
N ILE A 342 4.09 4.75 21.56
CA ILE A 342 3.94 4.43 20.13
C ILE A 342 4.98 3.35 19.82
N LEU A 343 4.53 2.28 19.17
CA LEU A 343 5.35 1.13 18.83
C LEU A 343 5.12 0.75 17.35
N ASP A 344 6.02 1.21 16.48
CA ASP A 344 6.01 0.89 15.04
C ASP A 344 7.24 0.08 14.61
N PRO A 345 7.31 -1.22 14.97
CA PRO A 345 8.48 -2.03 14.70
C PRO A 345 8.60 -2.35 13.21
N PRO A 346 9.83 -2.65 12.73
CA PRO A 346 10.03 -3.09 11.35
C PRO A 346 9.27 -4.39 11.04
N LYS A 347 9.19 -4.77 9.75
CA LYS A 347 8.53 -6.00 9.32
C LYS A 347 9.22 -7.24 9.90
N LEU A 348 8.63 -7.85 10.95
CA LEU A 348 9.18 -9.06 11.59
C LEU A 348 8.76 -10.36 10.90
N ALA A 349 7.70 -10.34 10.08
CA ALA A 349 7.23 -11.47 9.27
C ALA A 349 7.08 -11.06 7.80
N PRO A 350 8.14 -11.16 6.98
CA PRO A 350 8.03 -10.90 5.55
C PRO A 350 7.31 -12.02 4.79
N ARG A 351 7.28 -13.25 5.33
CA ARG A 351 6.69 -14.44 4.68
C ARG A 351 5.87 -15.28 5.66
N ARG A 352 4.84 -15.99 5.18
CA ARG A 352 3.96 -16.87 5.99
C ARG A 352 4.73 -17.93 6.79
N LYS A 353 5.86 -18.46 6.29
CA LYS A 353 6.66 -19.46 7.01
C LYS A 353 7.29 -18.94 8.32
N VAL A 354 7.47 -17.62 8.45
CA VAL A 354 8.11 -16.97 9.61
C VAL A 354 7.07 -16.47 10.64
N LEU A 355 5.78 -16.57 10.32
CA LEU A 355 4.70 -15.93 11.07
C LEU A 355 4.52 -16.46 12.50
N GLN A 356 4.80 -17.74 12.78
CA GLN A 356 4.77 -18.27 14.16
C GLN A 356 5.86 -17.63 15.04
N ASN A 357 7.11 -17.59 14.56
CA ASN A 357 8.22 -16.96 15.28
C ASN A 357 7.98 -15.45 15.46
N ALA A 358 7.53 -14.78 14.40
CA ALA A 358 7.21 -13.35 14.46
C ALA A 358 6.08 -13.04 15.45
N SER A 359 5.07 -13.92 15.57
CA SER A 359 3.97 -13.74 16.54
C SER A 359 4.49 -13.68 17.98
N GLY A 360 5.48 -14.52 18.32
CA GLY A 360 6.15 -14.48 19.62
C GLY A 360 6.91 -13.17 19.86
N MET A 361 7.61 -12.67 18.84
CA MET A 361 8.34 -11.40 18.90
C MET A 361 7.40 -10.20 19.06
N TYR A 362 6.33 -10.12 18.26
CA TYR A 362 5.31 -9.06 18.39
C TYR A 362 4.65 -9.10 19.78
N ARG A 363 4.36 -10.30 20.31
CA ARG A 363 3.80 -10.46 21.65
C ARG A 363 4.75 -9.92 22.72
N ASN A 364 6.05 -10.22 22.62
CA ASN A 364 7.05 -9.75 23.57
C ASN A 364 7.22 -8.21 23.52
N LEU A 365 7.37 -7.64 22.33
CA LEU A 365 7.51 -6.18 22.14
C LEU A 365 6.30 -5.43 22.71
N ASN A 366 5.08 -5.87 22.38
CA ASN A 366 3.87 -5.27 22.91
C ASN A 366 3.76 -5.41 24.42
N SER A 367 4.20 -6.54 25.00
CA SER A 367 4.17 -6.73 26.45
C SER A 367 5.10 -5.74 27.16
N LEU A 368 6.29 -5.49 26.61
CA LEU A 368 7.22 -4.48 27.14
C LEU A 368 6.63 -3.07 27.02
N ALA A 369 6.08 -2.70 25.87
CA ALA A 369 5.42 -1.40 25.68
C ALA A 369 4.26 -1.19 26.67
N MET A 370 3.44 -2.21 26.91
CA MET A 370 2.35 -2.16 27.90
C MET A 370 2.84 -2.03 29.36
N LYS A 371 4.04 -2.52 29.69
CA LYS A 371 4.62 -2.37 31.03
C LYS A 371 5.01 -0.92 31.32
N ILE A 372 5.56 -0.24 30.32
CA ILE A 372 6.00 1.17 30.40
C ILE A 372 4.91 2.18 30.01
N THR A 373 3.73 1.70 29.59
CA THR A 373 2.55 2.57 29.46
C THR A 373 1.94 2.78 30.85
N LYS A 374 1.67 4.04 31.22
CA LYS A 374 0.99 4.40 32.47
C LYS A 374 -0.37 3.72 32.54
N ARG A 375 -0.82 3.35 33.75
CA ARG A 375 -2.18 2.84 33.95
C ARG A 375 -3.21 3.87 33.47
N GLY A 376 -4.12 3.45 32.60
CA GLY A 376 -5.11 4.32 31.97
C GLY A 376 -4.57 5.12 30.78
N GLY A 377 -3.28 4.98 30.47
CA GLY A 377 -2.62 5.59 29.32
C GLY A 377 -2.91 4.86 28.02
N LEU A 378 -2.28 5.33 26.95
CA LEU A 378 -2.53 4.89 25.58
C LEU A 378 -1.31 4.20 24.98
N LEU A 379 -1.55 3.12 24.24
CA LEU A 379 -0.56 2.44 23.42
C LEU A 379 -1.07 2.40 21.97
N MET A 380 -0.35 3.07 21.07
CA MET A 380 -0.48 2.84 19.64
C MET A 380 0.55 1.79 19.20
N THR A 381 0.10 0.72 18.56
CA THR A 381 0.97 -0.32 18.03
C THR A 381 0.61 -0.67 16.59
N CYS A 382 1.65 -0.85 15.78
CA CYS A 382 1.55 -1.14 14.35
C CYS A 382 2.04 -2.55 14.02
N SER A 383 1.46 -3.14 12.98
CA SER A 383 2.01 -4.29 12.30
C SER A 383 2.09 -4.03 10.80
N CYS A 384 3.31 -3.93 10.29
CA CYS A 384 3.59 -3.79 8.86
C CYS A 384 3.66 -5.13 8.10
N SER A 385 3.30 -6.25 8.73
CA SER A 385 3.34 -7.58 8.10
C SER A 385 1.98 -7.95 7.52
N GLY A 386 1.86 -8.00 6.19
CA GLY A 386 0.65 -8.44 5.50
C GLY A 386 0.20 -9.84 5.94
N ALA A 387 1.14 -10.74 6.24
CA ALA A 387 0.83 -12.08 6.74
C ALA A 387 0.11 -12.06 8.10
N ILE A 388 0.49 -11.15 9.01
CA ILE A 388 -0.17 -11.00 10.31
C ILE A 388 -1.56 -10.40 10.13
N THR A 389 -1.70 -9.37 9.30
CA THR A 389 -3.01 -8.75 9.03
C THR A 389 -3.98 -9.77 8.41
N GLN A 390 -3.57 -10.47 7.35
CA GLN A 390 -4.38 -11.49 6.67
C GLN A 390 -4.81 -12.62 7.62
N SER A 391 -3.96 -13.00 8.57
CA SER A 391 -4.28 -14.07 9.52
C SER A 391 -5.33 -13.69 10.56
N GLY A 392 -5.64 -12.40 10.73
CA GLY A 392 -6.51 -11.91 11.80
C GLY A 392 -5.95 -12.10 13.22
N MET A 393 -4.69 -12.54 13.35
CA MET A 393 -4.11 -12.93 14.65
C MET A 393 -3.62 -11.76 15.50
N PHE A 394 -3.49 -10.57 14.94
CA PHE A 394 -2.89 -9.43 15.65
C PHE A 394 -3.56 -9.16 17.00
N LEU A 395 -4.89 -9.23 17.06
CA LEU A 395 -5.62 -9.04 18.31
C LEU A 395 -5.33 -10.11 19.36
N ARG A 396 -5.17 -11.37 18.93
CA ARG A 396 -4.80 -12.47 19.83
C ARG A 396 -3.38 -12.28 20.36
N ILE A 397 -2.47 -11.77 19.52
CA ILE A 397 -1.11 -11.40 19.92
C ILE A 397 -1.15 -10.31 21.00
N LEU A 398 -1.95 -9.26 20.80
CA LEU A 398 -2.13 -8.18 21.77
C LEU A 398 -2.75 -8.67 23.09
N GLN A 399 -3.75 -9.55 23.02
CA GLN A 399 -4.34 -10.16 24.22
C GLN A 399 -3.30 -10.99 25.00
N GLY A 400 -2.48 -11.78 24.30
CA GLY A 400 -1.37 -12.52 24.93
C GLY A 400 -0.32 -11.59 25.55
N ALA A 401 0.00 -10.47 24.88
CA ALA A 401 0.95 -9.48 25.37
C ALA A 401 0.45 -8.79 26.65
N ALA A 402 -0.85 -8.46 26.70
CA ALA A 402 -1.50 -7.87 27.87
C ALA A 402 -1.47 -8.82 29.07
N SER A 403 -1.77 -10.10 28.86
CA SER A 403 -1.65 -11.13 29.89
C SER A 403 -0.23 -11.24 30.43
N MET A 404 0.79 -11.24 29.56
CA MET A 404 2.21 -11.26 29.96
C MET A 404 2.64 -10.00 30.70
N ALA A 405 2.01 -8.86 30.42
CA ALA A 405 2.28 -7.58 31.07
C ALA A 405 1.52 -7.42 32.41
N GLY A 406 0.58 -8.32 32.73
CA GLY A 406 -0.33 -8.14 33.87
C GLY A 406 -1.26 -6.93 33.68
N ARG A 407 -1.64 -6.62 32.43
CA ARG A 407 -2.48 -5.48 32.06
C ARG A 407 -3.82 -5.95 31.46
N LYS A 408 -4.84 -5.10 31.56
CA LYS A 408 -6.07 -5.24 30.77
C LYS A 408 -6.06 -4.17 29.70
N ILE A 409 -6.41 -4.53 28.47
CA ILE A 409 -6.44 -3.59 27.35
C ILE A 409 -7.85 -3.42 26.79
N THR A 410 -8.14 -2.22 26.30
CA THR A 410 -9.37 -1.91 25.53
C THR A 410 -8.98 -1.32 24.19
N ILE A 411 -9.52 -1.84 23.10
CA ILE A 411 -9.26 -1.31 21.75
C ILE A 411 -10.12 -0.07 21.56
N LEU A 412 -9.49 1.08 21.32
CA LEU A 412 -10.18 2.34 21.05
C LEU A 412 -10.33 2.59 19.55
N ARG A 413 -9.32 2.22 18.76
CA ARG A 413 -9.33 2.38 17.30
C ARG A 413 -8.56 1.25 16.64
N ARG A 414 -9.07 0.81 15.49
CA ARG A 414 -8.30 0.05 14.50
C ARG A 414 -8.16 0.91 13.25
N GLY A 415 -6.95 1.01 12.73
CA GLY A 415 -6.61 1.78 11.55
C GLY A 415 -5.79 0.94 10.58
N GLY A 416 -5.50 1.54 9.42
CA GLY A 416 -4.63 0.97 8.40
C GLY A 416 -3.74 2.04 7.80
N ALA A 417 -3.27 1.78 6.58
CA ALA A 417 -2.56 2.78 5.80
C ALA A 417 -3.49 3.95 5.42
N GLY A 418 -2.88 5.08 5.03
CA GLY A 418 -3.60 6.25 4.52
C GLY A 418 -4.43 5.99 3.29
N CYS A 419 -5.37 6.89 3.01
CA CYS A 419 -6.32 6.77 1.89
C CYS A 419 -5.66 6.80 0.51
N ASP A 420 -4.44 7.32 0.41
CA ASP A 420 -3.58 7.26 -0.78
C ASP A 420 -2.88 5.91 -0.98
N HIS A 421 -3.09 4.95 -0.07
CA HIS A 421 -2.70 3.55 -0.17
C HIS A 421 -3.93 2.65 -0.32
N PRO A 422 -4.70 2.79 -1.42
CA PRO A 422 -5.90 1.98 -1.65
C PRO A 422 -5.55 0.50 -1.69
N ILE A 423 -6.51 -0.35 -1.34
CA ILE A 423 -6.35 -1.80 -1.28
C ILE A 423 -7.43 -2.41 -2.14
N ASP A 424 -7.03 -3.28 -3.07
CA ASP A 424 -7.98 -4.08 -3.81
C ASP A 424 -8.64 -5.10 -2.85
N PRO A 425 -9.97 -5.13 -2.73
CA PRO A 425 -10.67 -6.10 -1.86
C PRO A 425 -10.34 -7.56 -2.19
N SER A 426 -9.99 -7.85 -3.45
CA SER A 426 -9.60 -9.15 -3.96
C SER A 426 -8.15 -9.52 -3.60
N TYR A 427 -7.37 -8.55 -3.12
CA TYR A 427 -5.99 -8.71 -2.68
C TYR A 427 -5.72 -7.92 -1.37
N PRO A 428 -6.30 -8.36 -0.22
CA PRO A 428 -6.25 -7.60 1.03
C PRO A 428 -4.91 -7.77 1.75
N GLU A 429 -3.85 -7.13 1.24
CA GLU A 429 -2.54 -7.00 1.89
C GLU A 429 -2.41 -5.67 2.66
N ALA A 430 -3.32 -5.46 3.61
CA ALA A 430 -3.34 -4.24 4.42
C ALA A 430 -2.29 -4.26 5.55
N LYS A 431 -1.74 -3.09 5.86
CA LYS A 431 -1.08 -2.85 7.15
C LYS A 431 -2.14 -2.63 8.22
N MET A 432 -1.91 -3.13 9.43
CA MET A 432 -2.86 -3.00 10.54
C MET A 432 -2.25 -2.17 11.66
N ILE A 433 -3.06 -1.27 12.20
CA ILE A 433 -2.70 -0.40 13.32
C ILE A 433 -3.80 -0.49 14.38
N ALA A 434 -3.40 -0.52 15.65
CA ALA A 434 -4.33 -0.53 16.77
C ALA A 434 -3.94 0.52 17.82
N VAL A 435 -4.92 1.28 18.29
CA VAL A 435 -4.80 2.14 19.47
C VAL A 435 -5.54 1.50 20.63
N LEU A 436 -4.84 1.33 21.74
CA LEU A 436 -5.27 0.61 22.92
C LEU A 436 -5.23 1.54 24.13
N ARG A 437 -6.18 1.36 25.05
CA ARG A 437 -6.07 1.81 26.44
C ARG A 437 -5.47 0.68 27.26
N VAL A 438 -4.43 0.94 28.04
CA VAL A 438 -3.67 -0.01 28.87
C VAL A 438 -3.89 0.27 30.35
#